data_AF-H2W2C4-F1
#
_entry.id   AF-H2W2C4-F1
#
_cell.length_a   1.000
_cell.length_b   1.000
_cell.length_c   1.000
_cell.angle_alpha   90.00
_cell.angle_beta   90.00
_cell.angle_gamma   90.00
#
_symmetry.space_group_name_H-M   'P 1'
#
loop_
_entity.id
_entity.type
_entity.pdbx_description
1 polymer ?
#
loop_
_entity_poly.entity_id
_entity_poly.type
_entity_poly.pdbx_seq_one_letter_code
_entity_poly.pdbx_strand_id
1 'polypeptide(L)'
;MIRTFTFAALAIIAVVMGHLGGPRDEHPHKHHGDGPSFLANVSAEGKQEFEKVFKNKQLTLAEGEVQIEALAAKYGVSDIYKEFQAKRTARLAEVKKNQTEVIHNLSDVSAQLKTIYQNKNQTAAEQEKAVEALRKEHRVEVDTIKFIRAQFGEHKRHAGRPHGGSIRPLVLPKESHVGPTVGQENVDKKEESA
;
A
#
# COMPACT_ATOMS: atom_id res chain seq x y z
N MET A 1 -9.21 -31.41 -45.56
CA MET A 1 -9.84 -30.33 -44.76
C MET A 1 -8.92 -30.01 -43.60
N ILE A 2 -8.13 -28.94 -43.71
CA ILE A 2 -7.22 -28.50 -42.66
C ILE A 2 -8.03 -27.57 -41.75
N ARG A 3 -8.33 -28.01 -40.53
CA ARG A 3 -8.93 -27.15 -39.51
C ARG A 3 -7.81 -26.28 -38.93
N THR A 4 -7.74 -25.03 -39.38
CA THR A 4 -6.89 -24.01 -38.79
C THR A 4 -7.39 -23.70 -37.38
N PHE A 5 -6.77 -24.30 -36.36
CA PHE A 5 -6.93 -23.85 -34.98
C PHE A 5 -6.03 -22.63 -34.79
N THR A 6 -6.62 -21.44 -34.91
CA THR A 6 -5.99 -20.18 -34.52
C THR A 6 -5.90 -20.14 -33.00
N PHE A 7 -4.77 -20.59 -32.45
CA PHE A 7 -4.45 -20.41 -31.04
C PHE A 7 -3.95 -18.96 -30.85
N ALA A 8 -4.88 -18.05 -30.57
CA ALA A 8 -4.52 -16.75 -29.99
C ALA A 8 -4.11 -16.98 -28.53
N ALA A 9 -2.86 -17.40 -28.31
CA ALA A 9 -2.30 -17.59 -26.98
C ALA A 9 -2.04 -16.22 -26.34
N LEU A 10 -3.00 -15.73 -25.56
CA LEU A 10 -2.84 -14.53 -24.73
C LEU A 10 -2.31 -14.95 -23.36
N ALA A 11 -0.98 -15.04 -23.23
CA ALA A 11 -0.30 -15.34 -21.96
C ALA A 11 -0.66 -14.33 -20.85
N ILE A 12 -1.60 -14.69 -19.99
CA ILE A 12 -2.09 -13.96 -18.82
C ILE A 12 -2.24 -14.94 -17.66
N ILE A 13 -1.11 -15.39 -17.12
CA ILE A 13 -1.08 -15.94 -15.75
C ILE A 13 -0.14 -15.08 -14.89
N ALA A 14 -0.76 -14.53 -13.84
CA ALA A 14 -0.14 -14.09 -12.60
C ALA A 14 0.97 -13.02 -12.67
N VAL A 15 0.60 -11.77 -12.96
CA VAL A 15 1.06 -10.71 -12.05
C VAL A 15 0.26 -10.89 -10.76
N VAL A 16 0.79 -11.68 -9.83
CA VAL A 16 0.47 -11.55 -8.41
C VAL A 16 0.99 -10.17 -8.03
N MET A 17 0.19 -9.13 -8.28
CA MET A 17 0.38 -7.84 -7.64
C MET A 17 0.01 -8.05 -6.18
N GLY A 18 0.95 -8.60 -5.42
CA GLY A 18 1.19 -8.10 -4.08
C GLY A 18 1.28 -6.59 -4.24
N HIS A 19 0.37 -5.90 -3.57
CA HIS A 19 0.32 -4.45 -3.54
C HIS A 19 1.75 -3.92 -3.40
N LEU A 20 2.11 -2.94 -4.24
CA LEU A 20 3.09 -1.93 -3.88
C LEU A 20 2.55 -1.22 -2.65
N GLY A 21 2.66 -1.90 -1.51
CA GLY A 21 2.25 -1.44 -0.20
C GLY A 21 3.50 -0.89 0.47
N GLY A 22 3.38 0.36 0.89
CA GLY A 22 4.32 0.99 1.82
C GLY A 22 4.43 0.22 3.15
N PRO A 23 5.02 0.85 4.17
CA PRO A 23 5.35 0.19 5.44
C PRO A 23 4.15 -0.57 6.00
N ARG A 24 4.33 -1.87 6.24
CA ARG A 24 3.30 -2.78 6.73
C ARG A 24 3.08 -2.55 8.22
N ASP A 25 1.95 -1.97 8.58
CA ASP A 25 1.37 -2.14 9.91
C ASP A 25 0.76 -3.54 10.00
N GLU A 26 1.23 -4.34 10.96
CA GLU A 26 0.72 -5.68 11.26
C GLU A 26 -0.72 -5.59 11.77
N HIS A 27 -1.68 -5.70 10.87
CA HIS A 27 -3.07 -6.03 11.19
C HIS A 27 -3.30 -7.52 10.90
N PRO A 28 -4.08 -8.24 11.74
CA PRO A 28 -4.36 -9.65 11.54
C PRO A 28 -5.09 -9.84 10.21
N HIS A 29 -4.38 -10.41 9.23
CA HIS A 29 -4.90 -10.71 7.92
C HIS A 29 -6.02 -11.75 8.06
N LYS A 30 -7.28 -11.31 7.92
CA LYS A 30 -8.35 -12.21 7.47
C LYS A 30 -7.92 -12.75 6.11
N HIS A 31 -7.67 -14.06 6.04
CA HIS A 31 -7.52 -14.80 4.79
C HIS A 31 -8.81 -14.64 3.98
N HIS A 32 -8.85 -13.62 3.12
CA HIS A 32 -9.88 -13.53 2.08
C HIS A 32 -9.66 -14.71 1.15
N GLY A 33 -10.66 -15.60 1.04
CA GLY A 33 -10.62 -16.85 0.28
C GLY A 33 -9.61 -16.85 -0.87
N ASP A 34 -8.52 -17.59 -0.67
CA ASP A 34 -7.23 -17.47 -1.36
C ASP A 34 -7.26 -18.07 -2.79
N GLY A 35 -8.07 -17.51 -3.70
CA GLY A 35 -8.05 -17.96 -5.09
C GLY A 35 -8.82 -17.11 -6.08
N PRO A 36 -8.55 -17.26 -7.39
CA PRO A 36 -9.37 -16.68 -8.45
C PRO A 36 -10.85 -17.01 -8.28
N SER A 37 -11.73 -16.06 -8.62
CA SER A 37 -13.18 -16.21 -8.43
C SER A 37 -13.78 -17.42 -9.16
N PHE A 38 -13.18 -17.84 -10.28
CA PHE A 38 -13.62 -19.03 -11.02
C PHE A 38 -13.40 -20.35 -10.27
N LEU A 39 -12.61 -20.33 -9.19
CA LEU A 39 -12.40 -21.49 -8.32
C LEU A 39 -13.40 -21.57 -7.15
N ALA A 40 -14.29 -20.59 -6.98
CA ALA A 40 -15.19 -20.55 -5.82
C ALA A 40 -16.00 -21.86 -5.67
N ASN A 41 -16.48 -22.41 -6.79
CA ASN A 41 -17.35 -23.58 -6.85
C ASN A 41 -16.62 -24.88 -7.25
N VAL A 42 -15.28 -24.89 -7.26
CA VAL A 42 -14.47 -26.08 -7.53
C VAL A 42 -14.25 -26.88 -6.23
N SER A 43 -14.21 -28.22 -6.33
CA SER A 43 -13.91 -29.10 -5.19
C SER A 43 -12.52 -28.82 -4.60
N ALA A 44 -12.26 -29.32 -3.38
CA ALA A 44 -10.96 -29.14 -2.73
C ALA A 44 -9.82 -29.76 -3.56
N GLU A 45 -10.06 -30.93 -4.14
CA GLU A 45 -9.11 -31.63 -5.01
C GLU A 45 -8.85 -30.82 -6.29
N GLY A 46 -9.89 -30.25 -6.90
CA GLY A 46 -9.72 -29.39 -8.08
C GLY A 46 -8.95 -28.13 -7.76
N LYS A 47 -9.22 -27.47 -6.63
CA LYS A 47 -8.44 -26.30 -6.17
C LYS A 47 -6.96 -26.63 -6.01
N GLN A 48 -6.62 -27.80 -5.48
CA GLN A 48 -5.22 -28.27 -5.38
C GLN A 48 -4.57 -28.46 -6.76
N GLU A 49 -5.30 -28.98 -7.75
CA GLU A 49 -4.76 -29.12 -9.12
C GLU A 49 -4.48 -27.76 -9.76
N PHE A 50 -5.39 -26.79 -9.63
CA PHE A 50 -5.14 -25.43 -10.10
C PHE A 50 -3.94 -24.78 -9.37
N GLU A 51 -3.86 -24.95 -8.06
CA GLU A 51 -2.77 -24.40 -7.25
C GLU A 51 -1.40 -24.96 -7.66
N LYS A 52 -1.31 -26.25 -8.02
CA LYS A 52 -0.07 -26.86 -8.54
C LYS A 52 0.40 -26.16 -9.82
N VAL A 53 -0.51 -25.83 -10.73
CA VAL A 53 -0.17 -25.10 -11.96
C VAL A 53 0.26 -23.67 -11.62
N PHE A 54 -0.46 -22.97 -10.74
CA PHE A 54 -0.12 -21.60 -10.34
C PHE A 54 1.24 -21.48 -9.64
N LYS A 55 1.65 -22.49 -8.87
CA LYS A 55 2.95 -22.50 -8.17
C LYS A 55 4.09 -23.03 -9.03
N ASN A 56 3.81 -23.57 -10.21
CA ASN A 56 4.83 -24.14 -11.07
C ASN A 56 5.65 -23.03 -11.76
N LYS A 57 6.88 -22.83 -11.29
CA LYS A 57 7.81 -21.83 -11.82
C LYS A 57 8.54 -22.27 -13.10
N GLN A 58 8.35 -23.53 -13.51
CA GLN A 58 9.03 -24.10 -14.69
C GLN A 58 8.18 -24.05 -15.95
N LEU A 59 6.86 -23.86 -15.82
CA LEU A 59 5.99 -23.69 -16.97
C LEU A 59 6.16 -22.31 -17.55
N THR A 60 6.19 -22.24 -18.89
CA THR A 60 5.90 -20.99 -19.57
C THR A 60 4.47 -20.58 -19.28
N LEU A 61 4.18 -19.28 -19.42
CA LEU A 61 2.83 -18.77 -19.21
C LEU A 61 1.81 -19.44 -20.15
N ALA A 62 2.19 -19.68 -21.40
CA ALA A 62 1.32 -20.35 -22.38
C ALA A 62 1.04 -21.81 -22.00
N GLU A 63 2.05 -22.56 -21.52
CA GLU A 63 1.85 -23.93 -21.04
C GLU A 63 0.96 -23.96 -19.80
N GLY A 64 1.14 -22.99 -18.89
CA GLY A 64 0.26 -22.81 -17.74
C GLY A 64 -1.19 -22.59 -18.15
N GLU A 65 -1.45 -21.79 -19.19
CA GLU A 65 -2.80 -21.53 -19.68
C GLU A 65 -3.47 -22.77 -20.26
N VAL A 66 -2.76 -23.52 -21.08
CA VAL A 66 -3.26 -24.78 -21.63
C VAL A 66 -3.64 -25.74 -20.50
N GLN A 67 -2.83 -25.81 -19.43
CA GLN A 67 -3.14 -26.64 -18.27
C GLN A 67 -4.34 -26.13 -17.48
N ILE A 68 -4.47 -24.82 -17.26
CA ILE A 68 -5.63 -24.25 -16.56
C ILE A 68 -6.91 -24.42 -17.39
N GLU A 69 -6.85 -24.27 -18.71
CA GLU A 69 -8.00 -24.49 -19.59
C GLU A 69 -8.46 -25.95 -19.55
N ALA A 70 -7.51 -26.90 -19.57
CA ALA A 70 -7.81 -28.32 -19.39
C ALA A 70 -8.45 -28.61 -18.02
N LEU A 71 -7.95 -28.01 -16.94
CA LEU A 71 -8.55 -28.12 -15.61
C LEU A 71 -9.94 -27.47 -15.55
N ALA A 72 -10.13 -26.33 -16.21
CA ALA A 72 -11.41 -25.64 -16.28
C ALA A 72 -12.47 -26.48 -17.02
N ALA A 73 -12.07 -27.23 -18.05
CA ALA A 73 -12.93 -28.22 -18.70
C ALA A 73 -13.23 -29.39 -17.77
N LYS A 74 -12.21 -29.97 -17.13
CA LYS A 74 -12.34 -31.10 -16.20
C LYS A 74 -13.30 -30.82 -15.04
N TYR A 75 -13.27 -29.61 -14.49
CA TYR A 75 -14.07 -29.22 -13.33
C TYR A 75 -15.34 -28.42 -13.69
N GLY A 76 -15.69 -28.31 -14.97
CA GLY A 76 -16.93 -27.65 -15.41
C GLY A 76 -16.98 -26.14 -15.15
N VAL A 77 -15.83 -25.47 -15.06
CA VAL A 77 -15.73 -24.01 -14.83
C VAL A 77 -15.23 -23.24 -16.05
N SER A 78 -15.31 -23.84 -17.25
CA SER A 78 -14.80 -23.27 -18.50
C SER A 78 -15.37 -21.89 -18.81
N ASP A 79 -16.68 -21.69 -18.65
CA ASP A 79 -17.33 -20.42 -18.99
C ASP A 79 -16.89 -19.30 -18.02
N ILE A 80 -16.91 -19.58 -16.72
CA ILE A 80 -16.46 -18.63 -15.68
C ILE A 80 -14.96 -18.33 -15.83
N TYR A 81 -14.16 -19.32 -16.24
CA TYR A 81 -12.74 -19.12 -16.53
C TYR A 81 -12.52 -18.22 -17.75
N LYS A 82 -13.30 -18.38 -18.83
CA LYS A 82 -13.24 -17.51 -20.01
C LYS A 82 -13.65 -16.07 -19.67
N GLU A 83 -14.70 -15.88 -18.89
CA GLU A 83 -15.11 -14.56 -18.41
C GLU A 83 -14.02 -13.91 -17.55
N PHE A 84 -13.40 -14.69 -16.65
CA PHE A 84 -12.27 -14.24 -15.86
C PHE A 84 -11.11 -13.78 -16.74
N GLN A 85 -10.74 -14.56 -17.76
CA GLN A 85 -9.67 -14.20 -18.70
C GLN A 85 -9.99 -12.93 -19.50
N ALA A 86 -11.22 -12.79 -20.00
CA ALA A 86 -11.65 -11.59 -20.70
C ALA A 86 -11.54 -10.34 -19.81
N LYS A 87 -12.03 -10.42 -18.56
CA LYS A 87 -11.93 -9.33 -17.59
C LYS A 87 -10.49 -8.98 -17.24
N ARG A 88 -9.62 -9.98 -17.10
CA ARG A 88 -8.18 -9.77 -16.82
C ARG A 88 -7.48 -9.09 -17.99
N THR A 89 -7.79 -9.52 -19.22
CA THR A 89 -7.24 -8.92 -20.45
C THR A 89 -7.63 -7.46 -20.56
N ALA A 90 -8.91 -7.14 -20.41
CA ALA A 90 -9.42 -5.77 -20.45
C ALA A 90 -8.78 -4.89 -19.37
N ARG A 91 -8.72 -5.39 -18.13
CA ARG A 91 -8.10 -4.66 -17.01
C ARG A 91 -6.60 -4.43 -17.23
N LEU A 92 -5.88 -5.41 -17.78
CA LEU A 92 -4.45 -5.24 -18.07
C LEU A 92 -4.22 -4.17 -19.15
N ALA A 93 -5.05 -4.14 -20.19
CA ALA A 93 -4.99 -3.12 -21.22
C ALA A 93 -5.25 -1.72 -20.64
N GLU A 94 -6.28 -1.59 -19.79
CA GLU A 94 -6.59 -0.34 -19.08
C GLU A 94 -5.43 0.10 -18.18
N VAL A 95 -4.88 -0.80 -17.36
CA VAL A 95 -3.74 -0.49 -16.48
C VAL A 95 -2.52 -0.05 -17.28
N LYS A 96 -2.20 -0.71 -18.40
CA LYS A 96 -1.07 -0.31 -19.25
C LYS A 96 -1.28 1.07 -19.86
N LYS A 97 -2.51 1.37 -20.30
CA LYS A 97 -2.86 2.70 -20.80
C LYS A 97 -2.67 3.77 -19.71
N ASN A 98 -3.27 3.57 -18.54
CA ASN A 98 -3.19 4.51 -17.42
C ASN A 98 -1.74 4.69 -16.92
N GLN A 99 -0.96 3.60 -16.88
CA GLN A 99 0.46 3.65 -16.54
C GLN A 99 1.25 4.54 -17.51
N THR A 100 1.00 4.40 -18.81
CA THR A 100 1.67 5.20 -19.84
C THR A 100 1.33 6.69 -19.69
N GLU A 101 0.06 7.00 -19.40
CA GLU A 101 -0.40 8.37 -19.16
C GLU A 101 0.24 8.99 -17.92
N VAL A 102 0.29 8.27 -16.79
CA VAL A 102 0.98 8.72 -15.57
C VAL A 102 2.44 9.03 -15.87
N ILE A 103 3.16 8.10 -16.53
CA ILE A 103 4.59 8.29 -16.86
C ILE A 103 4.80 9.54 -17.70
N HIS A 104 3.94 9.79 -18.68
CA HIS A 104 3.99 11.00 -19.51
C HIS A 104 3.83 12.28 -18.67
N ASN A 105 2.92 12.27 -17.70
CA ASN A 105 2.59 13.44 -16.88
C ASN A 105 3.57 13.69 -15.71
N LEU A 106 4.38 12.69 -15.32
CA LEU A 106 5.26 12.79 -14.14
C LEU A 106 6.19 14.01 -14.18
N SER A 107 6.74 14.36 -15.34
CA SER A 107 7.65 15.50 -15.47
C SER A 107 6.96 16.83 -15.13
N ASP A 108 5.76 17.03 -15.68
CA ASP A 108 5.01 18.28 -15.52
C ASP A 108 4.53 18.45 -14.07
N VAL A 109 3.98 17.38 -13.48
CA VAL A 109 3.57 17.38 -12.07
C VAL A 109 4.77 17.59 -11.14
N SER A 110 5.95 17.05 -11.49
CA SER A 110 7.18 17.29 -10.73
C SER A 110 7.61 18.76 -10.78
N ALA A 111 7.47 19.43 -11.93
CA ALA A 111 7.73 20.87 -12.05
C ALA A 111 6.76 21.73 -11.23
N GLN A 112 5.48 21.36 -11.19
CA GLN A 112 4.47 22.02 -10.36
C GLN A 112 4.77 21.84 -8.86
N LEU A 113 5.08 20.61 -8.42
CA LEU A 113 5.50 20.35 -7.04
C LEU A 113 6.76 21.14 -6.66
N LYS A 114 7.75 21.20 -7.55
CA LYS A 114 8.96 22.02 -7.35
C LYS A 114 8.59 23.49 -7.13
N THR A 115 7.68 24.03 -7.94
CA THR A 115 7.20 25.42 -7.81
C THR A 115 6.54 25.67 -6.45
N ILE A 116 5.68 24.74 -5.99
CA ILE A 116 5.05 24.83 -4.66
C ILE A 116 6.10 24.84 -3.56
N TYR A 117 7.03 23.88 -3.55
CA TYR A 117 8.04 23.77 -2.50
C TYR A 117 9.08 24.89 -2.50
N GLN A 118 9.33 25.52 -3.64
CA GLN A 118 10.27 26.64 -3.76
C GLN A 118 9.63 28.00 -3.46
N ASN A 119 8.30 28.06 -3.30
CA ASN A 119 7.60 29.30 -2.97
C ASN A 119 7.83 29.68 -1.50
N LYS A 120 8.79 30.57 -1.26
CA LYS A 120 9.14 31.09 0.07
C LYS A 120 8.14 32.10 0.64
N ASN A 121 7.16 32.53 -0.15
CA ASN A 121 6.11 33.43 0.29
C ASN A 121 4.92 32.68 0.94
N GLN A 122 4.94 31.34 0.92
CA GLN A 122 3.94 30.49 1.55
C GLN A 122 4.48 29.87 2.85
N THR A 123 3.61 29.72 3.82
CA THR A 123 3.82 28.89 5.01
C THR A 123 3.80 27.39 4.65
N ALA A 124 4.35 26.55 5.52
CA ALA A 124 4.31 25.09 5.33
C ALA A 124 2.87 24.55 5.19
N ALA A 125 1.92 25.10 5.95
CA ALA A 125 0.51 24.70 5.88
C ALA A 125 -0.14 25.09 4.54
N GLU A 126 0.27 26.22 3.94
CA GLU A 126 -0.20 26.62 2.61
C GLU A 126 0.41 25.77 1.50
N GLN A 127 1.69 25.39 1.62
CA GLN A 127 2.32 24.45 0.69
C GLN A 127 1.65 23.08 0.73
N GLU A 128 1.30 22.59 1.93
CA GLU A 128 0.58 21.32 2.08
C GLU A 128 -0.79 21.37 1.39
N LYS A 129 -1.57 22.44 1.61
CA LYS A 129 -2.84 22.66 0.91
C LYS A 129 -2.67 22.72 -0.61
N ALA A 130 -1.62 23.37 -1.11
CA ALA A 130 -1.34 23.44 -2.54
C ALA A 130 -0.98 22.06 -3.12
N VAL A 131 -0.20 21.25 -2.39
CA VAL A 131 0.09 19.86 -2.77
C VAL A 131 -1.16 18.99 -2.73
N GLU A 132 -2.04 19.18 -1.76
CA GLU A 132 -3.32 18.47 -1.70
C GLU A 132 -4.24 18.83 -2.86
N ALA A 133 -4.31 20.11 -3.24
CA ALA A 133 -5.04 20.55 -4.42
C ALA A 133 -4.50 19.86 -5.67
N LEU A 134 -3.18 19.88 -5.86
CA LEU A 134 -2.54 19.19 -6.99
C LEU A 134 -2.80 17.67 -6.97
N ARG A 135 -2.80 17.04 -5.79
CA ARG A 135 -3.06 15.60 -5.63
C ARG A 135 -4.51 15.22 -5.95
N LYS A 136 -5.48 16.13 -5.83
CA LYS A 136 -6.87 15.84 -6.23
C LYS A 136 -6.99 15.62 -7.74
N GLU A 137 -6.17 16.31 -8.51
CA GLU A 137 -6.14 16.23 -9.98
C GLU A 137 -5.16 15.16 -10.47
N HIS A 138 -3.98 15.06 -9.83
CA HIS A 138 -2.87 14.21 -10.25
C HIS A 138 -2.44 13.25 -9.13
N ARG A 139 -3.39 12.46 -8.63
CA ARG A 139 -3.19 11.64 -7.43
C ARG A 139 -2.00 10.68 -7.57
N VAL A 140 -1.94 9.93 -8.68
CA VAL A 140 -0.94 8.86 -8.87
C VAL A 140 0.44 9.47 -9.10
N GLU A 141 0.53 10.55 -9.87
CA GLU A 141 1.75 11.27 -10.17
C GLU A 141 2.36 11.88 -8.90
N VAL A 142 1.56 12.62 -8.12
CA VAL A 142 2.01 13.22 -6.86
C VAL A 142 2.50 12.14 -5.88
N ASP A 143 1.77 11.04 -5.75
CA ASP A 143 2.16 9.93 -4.87
C ASP A 143 3.45 9.24 -5.34
N THR A 144 3.60 9.04 -6.65
CA THR A 144 4.80 8.45 -7.26
C THR A 144 6.02 9.35 -7.05
N ILE A 145 5.89 10.66 -7.27
CA ILE A 145 6.98 11.62 -7.06
C ILE A 145 7.39 11.67 -5.60
N LYS A 146 6.42 11.67 -4.66
CA LYS A 146 6.70 11.58 -3.22
C LYS A 146 7.40 10.28 -2.86
N PHE A 147 6.97 9.15 -3.42
CA PHE A 147 7.63 7.86 -3.23
C PHE A 147 9.08 7.91 -3.70
N ILE A 148 9.34 8.39 -4.92
CA ILE A 148 10.70 8.54 -5.46
C ILE A 148 11.55 9.43 -4.55
N ARG A 149 11.01 10.58 -4.11
CA ARG A 149 11.72 11.51 -3.21
C ARG A 149 12.09 10.86 -1.87
N ALA A 150 11.20 10.04 -1.31
CA ALA A 150 11.45 9.34 -0.04
C ALA A 150 12.62 8.35 -0.14
N GLN A 151 12.94 7.85 -1.34
CA GLN A 151 14.11 7.00 -1.56
C GLN A 151 15.45 7.76 -1.47
N PHE A 152 15.43 9.07 -1.69
CA PHE A 152 16.63 9.94 -1.70
C PHE A 152 16.75 10.86 -0.48
N GLY A 153 15.71 10.92 0.36
CA GLY A 153 15.77 11.68 1.61
C GLY A 153 16.61 10.95 2.66
N GLU A 154 17.41 11.69 3.43
CA GLU A 154 17.98 11.20 4.69
C GLU A 154 16.84 11.01 5.70
N HIS A 155 16.11 9.91 5.57
CA HIS A 155 15.44 9.34 6.71
C HIS A 155 16.42 8.41 7.38
N LYS A 156 17.13 8.99 8.37
CA LYS A 156 17.34 8.30 9.63
C LYS A 156 16.03 7.59 9.93
N ARG A 157 15.96 6.29 9.65
CA ARG A 157 14.95 5.43 10.22
C ARG A 157 15.01 5.74 11.71
N HIS A 158 13.97 6.33 12.25
CA HIS A 158 13.84 6.49 13.68
C HIS A 158 13.91 5.07 14.26
N ALA A 159 15.11 4.67 14.69
CA ALA A 159 15.27 3.63 15.69
C ALA A 159 14.30 3.97 16.81
N GLY A 160 13.47 2.99 17.16
CA GLY A 160 12.19 3.18 17.83
C GLY A 160 12.19 4.22 18.93
N ARG A 161 11.22 5.14 18.85
CA ARG A 161 10.76 5.87 20.02
C ARG A 161 9.29 5.52 20.23
N PRO A 162 8.94 4.71 21.26
CA PRO A 162 7.55 4.43 21.58
C PRO A 162 6.93 5.73 22.10
N HIS A 163 5.86 6.19 21.45
CA HIS A 163 5.14 7.37 21.85
C HIS A 163 4.16 7.00 22.97
N GLY A 164 4.38 7.58 24.16
CA GLY A 164 3.28 8.11 24.98
C GLY A 164 2.41 7.10 25.70
N GLY A 165 3.01 6.21 26.50
CA GLY A 165 2.32 5.67 27.68
C GLY A 165 2.11 6.80 28.69
N SER A 166 0.88 6.97 29.15
CA SER A 166 0.47 7.93 30.18
C SER A 166 1.33 7.75 31.43
N ILE A 167 2.25 8.68 31.69
CA ILE A 167 2.92 8.74 33.00
C ILE A 167 1.90 9.27 34.00
N ARG A 168 1.30 8.32 34.73
CA ARG A 168 0.77 8.58 36.08
C ARG A 168 1.91 9.19 36.91
N PRO A 169 1.70 10.26 37.68
CA PRO A 169 2.77 10.82 38.49
C PRO A 169 3.24 9.75 39.48
N LEU A 170 4.50 9.36 39.34
CA LEU A 170 5.18 8.45 40.24
C LEU A 170 5.33 9.19 41.59
N VAL A 171 4.51 8.81 42.55
CA VAL A 171 4.69 9.19 43.96
C VAL A 171 6.05 8.65 44.39
N LEU A 172 7.01 9.55 44.60
CA LEU A 172 8.29 9.21 45.21
C LEU A 172 8.04 8.86 46.68
N PRO A 173 8.51 7.70 47.18
CA PRO A 173 8.47 7.40 48.60
C PRO A 173 9.43 8.32 49.34
N LYS A 174 8.92 8.94 50.41
CA LYS A 174 9.72 9.65 51.41
C LYS A 174 10.60 8.63 52.12
N GLU A 175 11.91 8.76 52.01
CA GLU A 175 12.80 8.33 53.08
C GLU A 175 13.72 9.47 53.49
N SER A 176 13.75 9.58 54.81
CA SER A 176 14.37 10.56 55.66
C SER A 176 15.89 10.54 55.57
N HIS A 177 16.52 11.71 55.42
CA HIS A 177 17.80 11.97 56.06
C HIS A 177 17.87 13.42 56.57
N VAL A 178 18.46 13.48 57.75
CA VAL A 178 18.57 14.58 58.70
C VAL A 178 19.74 15.49 58.31
N GLY A 179 19.57 16.81 58.38
CA GLY A 179 20.67 17.78 58.38
C GLY A 179 20.25 19.20 57.98
N PRO A 180 20.81 20.26 58.58
CA PRO A 180 19.95 21.25 59.23
C PRO A 180 19.95 22.67 58.62
N THR A 181 18.78 23.30 58.77
CA THR A 181 18.49 24.71 59.09
C THR A 181 19.39 25.85 58.59
N VAL A 182 18.86 26.65 57.66
CA VAL A 182 18.88 28.14 57.65
C VAL A 182 17.59 28.50 56.88
N GLY A 183 16.53 29.09 57.44
CA GLY A 183 16.49 30.37 58.13
C GLY A 183 16.19 31.48 57.11
N GLN A 184 14.91 31.70 56.78
CA GLN A 184 14.34 33.06 56.82
C GLN A 184 12.82 33.08 56.62
N GLU A 185 12.23 33.73 57.60
CA GLU A 185 10.85 34.12 57.87
C GLU A 185 10.47 35.38 57.08
N ASN A 186 9.16 35.65 57.02
CA ASN A 186 8.46 36.90 56.64
C ASN A 186 8.00 37.00 55.16
N VAL A 187 6.81 37.48 54.81
CA VAL A 187 5.70 38.11 55.56
C VAL A 187 4.47 38.17 54.61
N ASP A 188 3.31 37.82 55.15
CA ASP A 188 2.01 38.50 55.10
C ASP A 188 1.52 39.30 53.86
N LYS A 189 0.28 38.96 53.44
CA LYS A 189 -0.87 39.79 52.96
C LYS A 189 -1.66 39.02 51.88
N LYS A 190 -2.82 38.42 52.15
CA LYS A 190 -4.14 38.96 52.53
C LYS A 190 -4.81 39.79 51.43
N GLU A 191 -5.90 39.20 50.89
CA GLU A 191 -7.09 39.83 50.27
C GLU A 191 -6.84 40.74 49.05
N GLU A 192 -7.69 40.88 48.04
CA GLU A 192 -9.15 40.89 48.03
C GLU A 192 -9.66 40.71 46.60
N SER A 193 -10.88 40.19 46.52
CA SER A 193 -11.72 40.07 45.33
C SER A 193 -12.28 41.39 44.84
N ALA A 194 -12.31 41.59 43.52
CA ALA A 194 -13.47 42.07 42.74
C ALA A 194 -13.13 42.02 41.25
#